data_AF-A0AA38RQT5-F1
#
_entry.id   AF-A0AA38RQT5-F1
#
_cell.length_a   1.000
_cell.length_b   1.000
_cell.length_c   1.000
_cell.angle_alpha   90.00
_cell.angle_beta   90.00
_cell.angle_gamma   90.00
#
_symmetry.space_group_name_H-M   'P 1'
#
loop_
_entity.id
_entity.type
_entity.pdbx_description
1 polymer ?
#
loop_
_entity_poly.entity_id
_entity_poly.type
_entity_poly.pdbx_seq_one_letter_code
_entity_poly.pdbx_strand_id
1 'polypeptide(L)'
;MECNENQPASTDLAVAKAKIKLLQKQVNELKEVSAQVASLKTDIHGLLSVQLELGRRMALLEERQLHRHDMLFNGIKRIAADVQHLKQHVYSHDAGGDSDVDSGPGSARKTPLRSESLEVKSPGTVSAAKRASENRRNFERALQHHVTEMNDAKTMDELQSAGALAVKYSDQLFRNYL
;
A
#
# COMPACT_ATOMS: atom_id res chain seq x y z
N MET A 1 65.38 50.52 -61.63
CA MET A 1 64.89 49.15 -61.88
C MET A 1 64.87 48.46 -60.52
N GLU A 2 63.77 48.58 -59.80
CA GLU A 2 63.58 47.93 -58.50
C GLU A 2 62.95 46.55 -58.77
N CYS A 3 63.74 45.49 -58.63
CA CYS A 3 63.23 44.12 -58.63
C CYS A 3 62.80 43.79 -57.20
N ASN A 4 61.49 43.59 -57.08
CA ASN A 4 60.74 43.41 -55.84
C ASN A 4 60.83 41.94 -55.40
N GLU A 5 61.94 41.51 -54.80
CA GLU A 5 62.19 40.09 -54.51
C GLU A 5 61.64 39.56 -53.18
N ASN A 6 60.96 40.37 -52.37
CA ASN A 6 60.46 39.96 -51.04
C ASN A 6 58.96 39.59 -50.96
N GLN A 7 58.25 39.47 -52.09
CA GLN A 7 56.79 39.26 -52.08
C GLN A 7 56.28 37.84 -51.74
N PRO A 8 56.92 36.70 -52.11
CA PRO A 8 56.29 35.37 -51.92
C PRO A 8 56.30 34.86 -50.47
N ALA A 9 57.36 35.16 -49.70
CA ALA A 9 57.45 34.73 -48.29
C ALA A 9 56.43 35.44 -47.37
N SER A 10 56.02 36.66 -47.74
CA SER A 10 55.03 37.45 -47.02
C SER A 10 53.61 36.92 -47.19
N THR A 11 53.25 36.46 -48.39
CA THR A 11 51.92 35.90 -48.70
C THR A 11 51.70 34.55 -48.03
N ASP A 12 52.71 33.67 -48.04
CA ASP A 12 52.60 32.35 -47.39
C ASP A 12 52.46 32.46 -45.87
N LEU A 13 53.17 33.42 -45.26
CA LEU A 13 53.02 33.74 -43.84
C LEU A 13 51.62 34.27 -43.52
N ALA A 14 51.02 35.08 -44.39
CA ALA A 14 49.67 35.59 -44.21
C ALA A 14 48.61 34.47 -44.29
N VAL A 15 48.75 33.55 -45.25
CA VAL A 15 47.88 32.37 -45.38
C VAL A 15 48.02 31.45 -44.16
N ALA A 16 49.24 31.19 -43.70
CA ALA A 16 49.49 30.41 -42.49
C ALA A 16 48.85 31.04 -41.24
N LYS A 17 48.99 32.36 -41.07
CA LYS A 17 48.35 33.10 -39.96
C LYS A 17 46.83 33.03 -40.00
N ALA A 18 46.22 33.13 -41.18
CA ALA A 18 44.77 32.98 -41.34
C ALA A 18 44.32 31.55 -40.97
N LYS A 19 45.06 30.53 -41.40
CA LYS A 19 44.78 29.13 -41.07
C LYS A 19 44.91 28.84 -39.57
N ILE A 20 45.92 29.41 -38.91
CA ILE A 20 46.08 29.31 -37.44
C ILE A 20 44.87 29.92 -36.72
N LYS A 21 44.42 31.11 -37.13
CA LYS A 21 43.22 31.74 -36.54
C LYS A 21 41.97 30.89 -36.71
N LEU A 22 41.79 30.30 -37.90
CA LEU A 22 40.66 29.41 -38.17
C LEU A 22 40.71 28.15 -37.28
N LEU A 23 41.88 27.52 -37.17
CA LEU A 23 42.08 26.34 -36.32
C LEU A 23 41.84 26.67 -34.85
N GLN A 24 42.30 27.83 -34.36
CA GLN A 24 42.03 28.29 -33.00
C GLN A 24 40.53 28.46 -32.75
N LYS A 25 39.78 29.00 -33.71
CA LYS A 25 38.33 29.10 -33.62
C LYS A 25 37.68 27.72 -33.51
N GLN A 26 38.06 26.79 -34.39
CA GLN A 26 37.56 25.41 -34.38
C GLN A 26 37.86 24.69 -33.07
N VAL A 27 39.06 24.89 -32.50
CA VAL A 27 39.44 24.32 -31.20
C VAL A 27 38.57 24.86 -30.08
N ASN A 28 38.22 26.15 -30.11
CA ASN A 28 37.35 26.74 -29.09
C ASN A 28 35.91 26.21 -29.21
N GLU A 29 35.38 26.11 -30.42
CA GLU A 29 34.06 25.50 -30.68
C GLU A 29 34.03 24.03 -30.20
N LEU A 30 35.09 23.25 -30.47
CA LEU A 30 35.23 21.87 -29.98
C LEU A 30 35.25 21.78 -28.45
N LYS A 31 35.93 22.71 -27.76
CA LYS A 31 35.93 22.76 -26.29
C LYS A 31 34.55 23.05 -25.72
N GLU A 32 33.79 23.93 -26.36
CA GLU A 32 32.43 24.24 -25.96
C GLU A 32 31.49 23.04 -26.13
N VAL A 33 31.55 22.39 -27.30
CA VAL A 33 30.79 21.14 -27.55
C VAL A 33 31.17 20.06 -26.53
N SER A 34 32.47 19.91 -26.23
CA SER A 34 32.93 18.95 -25.21
C SER A 34 32.34 19.24 -23.83
N ALA A 35 32.21 20.51 -23.44
CA ALA A 35 31.59 20.90 -22.18
C ALA A 35 30.09 20.61 -22.17
N GLN A 36 29.39 20.89 -23.26
CA GLN A 36 27.97 20.57 -23.43
C GLN A 36 27.71 19.06 -23.33
N VAL A 37 28.55 18.23 -23.95
CA VAL A 37 28.46 16.77 -23.86
C VAL A 37 28.66 16.28 -22.42
N ALA A 38 29.59 16.87 -21.67
CA ALA A 38 29.79 16.54 -20.26
C ALA A 38 28.57 16.90 -19.39
N SER A 39 27.95 18.06 -19.65
CA SER A 39 26.69 18.47 -19.01
C SER A 39 25.58 17.48 -19.32
N LEU A 40 25.36 17.20 -20.61
CA LEU A 40 24.31 16.28 -21.06
C LEU A 40 24.49 14.87 -20.48
N LYS A 41 25.75 14.40 -20.38
CA LYS A 41 26.05 13.13 -19.71
C LYS A 41 25.55 13.16 -18.26
N THR A 42 25.77 14.24 -17.53
CA THR A 42 25.30 14.39 -16.14
C THR A 42 23.78 14.35 -16.07
N ASP A 43 23.10 15.07 -16.96
CA ASP A 43 21.63 15.08 -17.04
C ASP A 43 21.05 13.68 -17.32
N ILE A 44 21.66 12.92 -18.23
CA ILE A 44 21.27 11.54 -18.54
C ILE A 44 21.39 10.64 -17.30
N HIS A 45 22.46 10.78 -16.51
CA HIS A 45 22.61 10.00 -15.28
C HIS A 45 21.55 10.38 -14.23
N GLY A 46 21.20 11.67 -14.15
CA GLY A 46 20.09 12.15 -13.32
C GLY A 46 18.76 11.53 -13.73
N LEU A 47 18.44 11.54 -15.02
CA LEU A 47 17.21 10.95 -15.57
C LEU A 47 17.13 9.45 -15.32
N LEU A 48 18.23 8.71 -15.51
CA LEU A 48 18.27 7.28 -15.22
C LEU A 48 17.98 6.98 -13.75
N SER A 49 18.50 7.79 -12.83
CA SER A 49 18.25 7.65 -11.39
C SER A 49 16.76 7.87 -11.07
N VAL A 50 16.14 8.88 -11.68
CA VAL A 50 14.70 9.15 -11.54
C VAL A 50 13.85 8.01 -12.13
N GLN A 51 14.24 7.48 -13.29
CA GLN A 51 13.53 6.38 -13.95
C GLN A 51 13.52 5.11 -13.08
N LEU A 52 14.66 4.77 -12.46
CA LEU A 52 14.75 3.64 -11.55
C LEU A 52 13.86 3.83 -10.31
N GLU A 53 13.85 5.03 -9.72
CA GLU A 53 13.02 5.34 -8.57
C GLU A 53 11.51 5.30 -8.92
N LEU A 54 11.12 5.77 -10.11
CA LEU A 54 9.74 5.66 -10.59
C LEU A 54 9.32 4.20 -10.77
N GLY A 55 10.17 3.38 -11.38
CA GLY A 55 9.93 1.93 -11.51
C GLY A 55 9.68 1.26 -10.16
N ARG A 56 10.53 1.57 -9.18
CA ARG A 56 10.39 1.08 -7.80
C ARG A 56 9.07 1.52 -7.16
N ARG A 57 8.67 2.78 -7.33
CA ARG A 57 7.41 3.32 -6.80
C ARG A 57 6.17 2.71 -7.44
N MET A 58 6.20 2.46 -8.75
CA MET A 58 5.09 1.80 -9.44
C MET A 58 4.86 0.39 -8.88
N ALA A 59 5.92 -0.41 -8.75
CA ALA A 59 5.82 -1.75 -8.18
C ALA A 59 5.22 -1.75 -6.75
N LEU A 60 5.65 -0.79 -5.90
CA LEU A 60 5.08 -0.61 -4.56
C LEU A 60 3.58 -0.27 -4.60
N LEU A 61 3.17 0.60 -5.52
CA LEU A 61 1.77 0.99 -5.64
C LEU A 61 0.91 -0.18 -6.13
N GLU A 62 1.38 -0.96 -7.10
CA GLU A 62 0.68 -2.14 -7.61
C GLU A 62 0.45 -3.18 -6.50
N GLU A 63 1.49 -3.51 -5.73
CA GLU A 63 1.39 -4.45 -4.62
C GLU A 63 0.45 -3.94 -3.52
N ARG A 64 0.48 -2.63 -3.23
CA ARG A 64 -0.44 -2.01 -2.26
C ARG A 64 -1.89 -2.14 -2.73
N GLN A 65 -2.15 -1.99 -4.02
CA GLN A 65 -3.49 -2.19 -4.57
C GLN A 65 -3.92 -3.65 -4.51
N LEU A 66 -3.00 -4.59 -4.70
CA LEU A 66 -3.29 -6.02 -4.57
C LEU A 66 -3.77 -6.38 -3.16
N HIS A 67 -3.06 -5.95 -2.11
CA HIS A 67 -3.51 -6.19 -0.74
C HIS A 67 -4.84 -5.50 -0.40
N ARG A 68 -5.08 -4.29 -0.91
CA ARG A 68 -6.37 -3.62 -0.76
C ARG A 68 -7.49 -4.40 -1.45
N HIS A 69 -7.24 -4.90 -2.65
CA HIS A 69 -8.19 -5.71 -3.40
C HIS A 69 -8.52 -7.00 -2.65
N ASP A 70 -7.52 -7.69 -2.11
CA ASP A 70 -7.72 -8.90 -1.32
C ASP A 70 -8.61 -8.65 -0.09
N MET A 71 -8.34 -7.57 0.65
CA MET A 71 -9.18 -7.20 1.80
C MET A 71 -10.63 -6.96 1.40
N LEU A 72 -10.87 -6.19 0.32
CA LEU A 72 -12.21 -5.87 -0.17
C LEU A 72 -12.93 -7.11 -0.70
N PHE A 73 -12.25 -7.91 -1.52
CA PHE A 73 -12.83 -9.08 -2.16
C PHE A 73 -13.17 -10.16 -1.12
N ASN A 74 -12.30 -10.40 -0.15
CA ASN A 74 -12.59 -11.29 0.97
C ASN A 74 -13.74 -10.76 1.83
N GLY A 75 -13.82 -9.44 2.04
CA GLY A 75 -14.95 -8.79 2.70
C GLY A 75 -16.28 -9.03 1.97
N ILE A 76 -16.32 -8.83 0.65
CA ILE A 76 -17.52 -9.03 -0.18
C ILE A 76 -17.96 -10.49 -0.17
N LYS A 77 -17.03 -11.44 -0.34
CA LYS A 77 -17.35 -12.88 -0.28
C LYS A 77 -18.03 -13.28 1.02
N ARG A 78 -17.59 -12.70 2.14
CA ARG A 78 -18.16 -12.95 3.47
C ARG A 78 -19.54 -12.37 3.61
N ILE A 79 -19.75 -11.11 3.22
CA ILE A 79 -21.08 -10.49 3.21
C ILE A 79 -22.05 -11.33 2.37
N ALA A 80 -21.62 -11.83 1.22
CA ALA A 80 -22.45 -12.70 0.38
C ALA A 80 -22.82 -14.01 1.10
N ALA A 81 -21.87 -14.65 1.80
CA ALA A 81 -22.14 -15.85 2.61
C ALA A 81 -23.12 -15.55 3.76
N ASP A 82 -22.94 -14.44 4.49
CA ASP A 82 -23.84 -14.05 5.58
C ASP A 82 -25.27 -13.77 5.07
N VAL A 83 -25.40 -13.09 3.93
CA VAL A 83 -26.71 -12.85 3.29
C VAL A 83 -27.37 -14.17 2.88
N GLN A 84 -26.60 -15.15 2.41
CA GLN A 84 -27.12 -16.48 2.11
C GLN A 84 -27.59 -17.22 3.38
N HIS A 85 -26.79 -17.20 4.45
CA HIS A 85 -27.18 -17.79 5.74
C HIS A 85 -28.44 -17.14 6.31
N LEU A 86 -28.51 -15.81 6.28
CA LEU A 86 -29.69 -15.07 6.74
C LEU A 86 -30.92 -15.42 5.91
N LYS A 87 -30.78 -15.48 4.58
CA LYS A 87 -31.85 -15.87 3.66
C LYS A 87 -32.36 -17.29 3.97
N GLN A 88 -31.47 -18.25 4.21
CA GLN A 88 -31.85 -19.61 4.63
C GLN A 88 -32.61 -19.61 5.96
N HIS A 89 -32.14 -18.84 6.96
CA HIS A 89 -32.79 -18.76 8.26
C HIS A 89 -34.20 -18.17 8.17
N VAL A 90 -34.40 -17.11 7.36
CA VAL A 90 -35.70 -16.50 7.12
C VAL A 90 -36.67 -17.48 6.45
N TYR A 91 -36.25 -18.18 5.39
CA TYR A 91 -37.11 -19.18 4.75
C TYR A 91 -37.45 -20.37 5.65
N SER A 92 -36.53 -20.77 6.52
CA SER A 92 -36.78 -21.86 7.49
C SER A 92 -37.81 -21.45 8.54
N HIS A 93 -37.88 -20.16 8.88
CA HIS A 93 -38.84 -19.61 9.84
C HIS A 93 -40.21 -19.35 9.20
N ASP A 94 -40.27 -19.02 7.91
CA ASP A 94 -41.53 -18.84 7.16
C ASP A 94 -42.14 -20.17 6.67
N ALA A 95 -41.33 -21.21 6.44
CA ALA A 95 -41.80 -22.55 6.03
C ALA A 95 -42.35 -23.40 7.20
N GLY A 96 -42.29 -22.91 8.44
CA GLY A 96 -42.79 -23.58 9.65
C GLY A 96 -44.12 -23.04 10.18
N GLY A 97 -44.80 -22.17 9.43
CA GLY A 97 -46.01 -21.47 9.87
C GLY A 97 -47.33 -22.12 9.44
N ASP A 98 -47.51 -23.44 9.61
CA ASP A 98 -48.86 -24.03 9.72
C ASP A 98 -48.81 -25.44 10.33
N SER A 99 -49.20 -25.57 11.61
CA SER A 99 -50.08 -26.63 12.14
C SER A 99 -50.13 -26.65 13.68
N ASP A 100 -51.35 -26.43 14.16
CA ASP A 100 -51.97 -26.96 15.39
C ASP A 100 -51.61 -26.41 16.77
N VAL A 101 -52.50 -25.48 17.17
CA VAL A 101 -53.19 -25.38 18.47
C VAL A 101 -53.32 -26.75 19.18
N ASP A 102 -52.88 -26.88 20.44
CA ASP A 102 -53.80 -27.18 21.56
C ASP A 102 -53.14 -27.11 22.98
N SER A 103 -53.86 -26.44 23.88
CA SER A 103 -54.02 -26.62 25.32
C SER A 103 -52.84 -26.61 26.33
N GLY A 104 -52.88 -25.58 27.19
CA GLY A 104 -52.54 -25.73 28.62
C GLY A 104 -52.27 -24.42 29.38
N PRO A 105 -53.24 -23.86 30.16
CA PRO A 105 -52.96 -22.76 31.09
C PRO A 105 -52.62 -23.34 32.48
N GLY A 106 -51.39 -23.14 32.95
CA GLY A 106 -50.92 -23.81 34.18
C GLY A 106 -49.88 -23.03 34.98
N SER A 107 -50.36 -22.06 35.75
CA SER A 107 -49.88 -21.66 37.08
C SER A 107 -48.42 -21.17 37.25
N ALA A 108 -48.30 -19.86 37.45
CA ALA A 108 -47.12 -19.22 38.01
C ALA A 108 -47.04 -19.38 39.55
N ARG A 109 -45.79 -19.29 40.04
CA ARG A 109 -45.32 -18.74 41.34
C ARG A 109 -44.87 -19.69 42.47
N LYS A 110 -43.55 -19.59 42.73
CA LYS A 110 -42.83 -19.35 44.01
C LYS A 110 -41.86 -20.44 44.47
N THR A 111 -40.57 -20.18 44.23
CA THR A 111 -39.43 -20.46 45.13
C THR A 111 -39.51 -19.56 46.38
N PRO A 112 -38.90 -19.90 47.55
CA PRO A 112 -37.43 -20.03 47.68
C PRO A 112 -36.93 -21.13 48.63
N LEU A 113 -35.86 -21.83 48.24
CA LEU A 113 -35.01 -22.54 49.18
C LEU A 113 -33.66 -21.82 49.25
N ARG A 114 -33.39 -21.27 50.44
CA ARG A 114 -32.19 -20.55 50.83
C ARG A 114 -31.14 -21.60 51.21
N SER A 115 -30.03 -21.63 50.48
CA SER A 115 -28.80 -22.31 50.91
C SER A 115 -27.65 -21.32 50.79
N GLU A 116 -27.22 -20.85 51.96
CA GLU A 116 -25.98 -20.11 52.16
C GLU A 116 -24.81 -21.01 51.74
N SER A 117 -24.15 -20.64 50.65
CA SER A 117 -22.87 -21.22 50.26
C SER A 117 -21.88 -20.08 50.06
N LEU A 118 -21.05 -19.89 51.10
CA LEU A 118 -19.69 -19.35 51.09
C LEU A 118 -19.25 -18.66 49.79
N GLU A 119 -19.14 -17.33 49.86
CA GLU A 119 -18.50 -16.49 48.86
C GLU A 119 -16.99 -16.80 48.76
N VAL A 120 -16.66 -17.79 47.93
CA VAL A 120 -15.32 -17.85 47.33
C VAL A 120 -15.30 -16.77 46.25
N LYS A 121 -14.57 -15.67 46.50
CA LYS A 121 -14.32 -14.60 45.53
C LYS A 121 -13.71 -15.18 44.26
N SER A 122 -14.57 -15.52 43.31
CA SER A 122 -14.18 -15.92 41.97
C SER A 122 -13.57 -14.72 41.25
N PRO A 123 -12.43 -14.85 40.55
CA PRO A 123 -11.84 -13.77 39.79
C PRO A 123 -12.88 -13.19 38.82
N GLY A 124 -13.06 -11.86 38.89
CA GLY A 124 -14.21 -11.15 38.37
C GLY A 124 -14.72 -11.65 37.01
N THR A 125 -16.00 -11.99 36.97
CA THR A 125 -16.76 -12.28 35.76
C THR A 125 -16.88 -11.01 34.92
N VAL A 126 -15.81 -10.66 34.21
CA VAL A 126 -15.97 -9.84 33.00
C VAL A 126 -16.81 -10.70 32.06
N SER A 127 -18.10 -10.36 31.97
CA SER A 127 -19.09 -10.98 31.08
C SER A 127 -18.43 -11.31 29.74
N ALA A 128 -18.65 -12.53 29.22
CA ALA A 128 -18.06 -12.97 27.95
C ALA A 128 -18.30 -11.96 26.81
N ALA A 129 -19.43 -11.24 26.83
CA ALA A 129 -19.74 -10.15 25.91
C ALA A 129 -18.78 -8.95 26.03
N LYS A 130 -18.36 -8.61 27.26
CA LYS A 130 -17.39 -7.53 27.50
C LYS A 130 -15.98 -7.91 27.03
N ARG A 131 -15.58 -9.18 27.17
CA ARG A 131 -14.31 -9.69 26.60
C ARG A 131 -14.33 -9.74 25.07
N ALA A 132 -15.43 -10.19 24.48
CA ALA A 132 -15.59 -10.22 23.02
C ALA A 132 -15.54 -8.82 22.39
N SER A 133 -16.23 -7.84 23.00
CA SER A 133 -16.20 -6.45 22.51
C SER A 133 -14.82 -5.79 22.65
N GLU A 134 -14.06 -6.10 23.71
CA GLU A 134 -12.70 -5.59 23.90
C GLU A 134 -11.72 -6.20 22.89
N ASN A 135 -11.81 -7.52 22.64
CA ASN A 135 -11.02 -8.20 21.61
C ASN A 135 -11.30 -7.62 20.22
N ARG A 136 -12.57 -7.35 19.89
CA ARG A 136 -12.94 -6.71 18.63
C ARG A 136 -12.27 -5.34 18.48
N ARG A 137 -12.34 -4.48 19.49
CA ARG A 137 -11.67 -3.16 19.46
C ARG A 137 -10.15 -3.27 19.31
N ASN A 138 -9.55 -4.32 19.86
CA ASN A 138 -8.12 -4.57 19.72
C ASN A 138 -7.77 -4.97 18.28
N PHE A 139 -8.57 -5.84 17.66
CA PHE A 139 -8.39 -6.20 16.25
C PHE A 139 -8.67 -5.03 15.29
N GLU A 140 -9.66 -4.18 15.58
CA GLU A 140 -9.93 -2.95 14.79
C GLU A 140 -8.74 -1.99 14.84
N ARG A 141 -8.15 -1.77 16.04
CA ARG A 141 -6.94 -0.97 16.19
C ARG A 141 -5.74 -1.57 15.47
N ALA A 142 -5.54 -2.89 15.58
CA ALA A 142 -4.46 -3.58 14.88
C ALA A 142 -4.61 -3.50 13.36
N LEU A 143 -5.82 -3.69 12.83
CA LEU A 143 -6.10 -3.52 11.42
C LEU A 143 -5.80 -2.09 10.95
N GLN A 144 -6.31 -1.08 11.65
CA GLN A 144 -6.07 0.33 11.31
C GLN A 144 -4.58 0.67 11.31
N HIS A 145 -3.84 0.20 12.31
CA HIS A 145 -2.40 0.37 12.40
C HIS A 145 -1.69 -0.19 11.17
N HIS A 146 -1.94 -1.46 10.83
CA HIS A 146 -1.26 -2.10 9.70
C HIS A 146 -1.71 -1.56 8.33
N VAL A 147 -2.94 -1.06 8.20
CA VAL A 147 -3.37 -0.32 7.01
C VAL A 147 -2.58 0.97 6.86
N THR A 148 -2.33 1.69 7.95
CA THR A 148 -1.48 2.90 7.93
C THR A 148 -0.04 2.53 7.57
N GLU A 149 0.55 1.52 8.20
CA GLU A 149 1.91 1.05 7.87
C GLU A 149 2.04 0.62 6.41
N MET A 150 1.04 -0.10 5.87
CA MET A 150 1.00 -0.49 4.46
C MET A 150 0.94 0.72 3.51
N ASN A 151 0.25 1.80 3.91
CA ASN A 151 0.17 3.03 3.13
C ASN A 151 1.47 3.84 3.18
N ASP A 152 2.15 3.81 4.32
CA ASP A 152 3.39 4.55 4.56
C ASP A 152 4.66 3.75 4.18
N ALA A 153 4.50 2.46 3.85
CA ALA A 153 5.58 1.56 3.46
C ALA A 153 6.41 2.15 2.31
N LYS A 154 7.73 2.16 2.53
CA LYS A 154 8.71 2.67 1.56
C LYS A 154 9.42 1.56 0.83
N THR A 155 9.37 0.33 1.34
CA THR A 155 10.00 -0.86 0.75
C THR A 155 8.97 -1.96 0.51
N MET A 156 9.31 -2.91 -0.38
CA MET A 156 8.42 -4.03 -0.70
C MET A 156 8.22 -4.94 0.51
N ASP A 157 9.29 -5.20 1.27
CA ASP A 157 9.23 -6.06 2.45
C ASP A 157 8.33 -5.48 3.54
N GLU A 158 8.44 -4.17 3.79
CA GLU A 158 7.54 -3.45 4.70
C GLU A 158 6.08 -3.55 4.24
N LEU A 159 5.85 -3.32 2.94
CA LEU A 159 4.52 -3.35 2.35
C LEU A 159 3.88 -4.73 2.45
N GLN A 160 4.64 -5.79 2.15
CA GLN A 160 4.17 -7.17 2.21
C GLN A 160 3.89 -7.60 3.64
N SER A 161 4.76 -7.26 4.59
CA SER A 161 4.56 -7.55 6.00
C SER A 161 3.31 -6.87 6.55
N ALA A 162 3.18 -5.55 6.34
CA ALA A 162 2.03 -4.78 6.81
C ALA A 162 0.74 -5.19 6.10
N GLY A 163 0.79 -5.41 4.78
CA GLY A 163 -0.36 -5.84 3.97
C GLY A 163 -0.88 -7.22 4.40
N ALA A 164 0.01 -8.19 4.62
CA ALA A 164 -0.38 -9.51 5.11
C ALA A 164 -1.01 -9.45 6.52
N LEU A 165 -0.47 -8.61 7.41
CA LEU A 165 -1.05 -8.40 8.73
C LEU A 165 -2.42 -7.71 8.66
N ALA A 166 -2.59 -6.71 7.79
CA ALA A 166 -3.88 -6.06 7.57
C ALA A 166 -4.93 -7.07 7.08
N VAL A 167 -4.60 -7.91 6.10
CA VAL A 167 -5.49 -9.00 5.65
C VAL A 167 -5.82 -9.95 6.81
N LYS A 168 -4.82 -10.38 7.59
CA LYS A 168 -5.02 -11.28 8.73
C LYS A 168 -5.96 -10.69 9.79
N TYR A 169 -5.80 -9.41 10.15
CA TYR A 169 -6.65 -8.79 11.18
C TYR A 169 -8.05 -8.47 10.67
N SER A 170 -8.22 -8.16 9.39
CA SER A 170 -9.53 -8.15 8.72
C SER A 170 -10.24 -9.50 8.88
N ASP A 171 -9.50 -10.60 8.70
CA ASP A 171 -10.03 -11.96 8.87
C ASP A 171 -10.37 -12.33 10.31
N GLN A 172 -9.60 -11.84 11.27
CA GLN A 172 -9.87 -12.06 12.69
C GLN A 172 -11.06 -11.26 13.18
N LEU A 173 -11.27 -10.03 12.69
CA LEU A 173 -12.46 -9.24 12.99
C LEU A 173 -13.72 -9.95 12.56
N PHE A 174 -13.71 -10.53 11.36
CA PHE A 174 -14.83 -11.30 10.87
C PHE A 174 -15.10 -12.54 11.74
N ARG A 175 -14.07 -13.33 12.05
CA ARG A 175 -14.22 -14.54 12.88
C ARG A 175 -14.75 -14.30 14.29
N ASN A 176 -14.54 -13.11 14.86
CA ASN A 176 -15.08 -12.75 16.18
C ASN A 176 -16.50 -12.16 16.13
N TYR A 177 -17.08 -12.01 14.93
CA TYR A 177 -18.46 -11.57 14.74
C TYR A 177 -19.45 -12.74 14.64
N LEU A 178 -18.99 -13.90 14.15
CA LEU A 178 -19.70 -15.19 14.14
C LEU A 178 -19.59 -15.90 15.50
#